data_AF-A0A831LYV0-F1
#
_entry.id   AF-A0A831LYV0-F1
#
_cell.length_a   1.000
_cell.length_b   1.000
_cell.length_c   1.000
_cell.angle_alpha   90.00
_cell.angle_beta   90.00
_cell.angle_gamma   90.00
#
_symmetry.space_group_name_H-M   'P 1'
#
loop_
_entity.id
_entity.type
_entity.pdbx_description
1 polymer ?
#
loop_
_entity_poly.entity_id
_entity_poly.type
_entity_poly.pdbx_seq_one_letter_code
_entity_poly.pdbx_strand_id
1 'polypeptide(L)' 'MERSAYNKLLYWKNSSNRKPLIIQGARQVGKTYLIKAFGKKEYSNFISLNFEQDKRIHTLFEKSLSPEIIIEKRV' A
#
# COMPACT_ATOMS: atom_id res chain seq x y z
N MET A 1 13.64 -17.33 -3.09
CA MET A 1 13.51 -16.13 -3.96
C MET A 1 12.52 -15.10 -3.40
N GLU A 2 11.31 -15.50 -2.95
CA GLU A 2 10.35 -14.59 -2.27
C GLU A 2 10.92 -13.83 -1.05
N ARG A 3 11.90 -14.42 -0.36
CA ARG A 3 12.55 -13.82 0.81
C ARG A 3 13.25 -12.48 0.53
N SER A 4 13.71 -12.18 -0.69
CA SER A 4 14.46 -10.93 -0.91
C SER A 4 13.55 -9.69 -0.94
N ALA A 5 12.39 -9.77 -1.60
CA ALA A 5 11.48 -8.64 -1.71
C ALA A 5 10.73 -8.36 -0.40
N TYR A 6 10.29 -9.42 0.30
CA TYR A 6 9.67 -9.26 1.62
C TYR A 6 10.66 -8.67 2.63
N ASN A 7 11.92 -9.14 2.65
CA ASN A 7 12.94 -8.59 3.55
C ASN A 7 13.26 -7.12 3.25
N LYS A 8 13.22 -6.70 1.98
CA LYS A 8 13.35 -5.28 1.61
C LYS A 8 12.20 -4.44 2.18
N LEU A 9 10.98 -4.97 2.17
CA LEU A 9 9.82 -4.30 2.78
C LEU A 9 9.94 -4.24 4.31
N LEU A 10 10.44 -5.31 4.96
CA LEU A 10 10.74 -5.29 6.40
C LEU A 10 11.80 -4.24 6.74
N TYR A 11 12.89 -4.20 5.98
CA TYR A 11 13.94 -3.21 6.16
C TYR A 11 13.39 -1.78 6.01
N TRP A 12 12.57 -1.55 4.98
CA TRP A 12 11.88 -0.28 4.79
C TRP A 12 10.95 0.08 5.96
N LYS A 13 10.13 -0.87 6.44
CA LYS A 13 9.22 -0.66 7.58
C LYS A 13 9.97 -0.23 8.83
N ASN A 14 11.13 -0.84 9.09
CA ASN A 14 11.95 -0.61 10.28
C ASN A 14 12.89 0.60 10.15
N SER A 15 12.93 1.28 9.00
CA SER A 15 13.74 2.48 8.83
C SER A 15 13.08 3.68 9.51
N SER A 16 13.85 4.40 10.34
CA SER A 16 13.41 5.63 11.00
C SER A 16 13.05 6.75 10.02
N ASN A 17 13.65 6.74 8.83
CA ASN A 17 13.42 7.73 7.77
C ASN A 17 12.72 7.10 6.55
N ARG A 18 11.75 6.20 6.78
CA ARG A 18 11.02 5.52 5.71
C ARG A 18 10.31 6.54 4.79
N LYS A 19 10.60 6.48 3.50
CA LYS A 19 9.92 7.27 2.45
C LYS A 19 8.84 6.42 1.77
N PRO A 20 7.85 7.03 1.09
CA PRO A 20 6.93 6.27 0.24
C PRO A 20 7.67 5.37 -0.75
N LEU A 21 7.18 4.15 -0.96
CA LEU A 21 7.78 3.19 -1.89
C LEU A 21 7.02 3.16 -3.21
N ILE A 22 7.79 3.10 -4.31
CA ILE A 22 7.27 2.76 -5.63
C ILE A 22 7.75 1.34 -5.96
N ILE A 23 6.82 0.46 -6.31
CA ILE A 23 7.11 -0.96 -6.58
C ILE A 23 6.84 -1.25 -8.05
N GLN A 24 7.93 -1.49 -8.78
CA GLN A 24 7.92 -1.70 -10.22
C GLN A 24 8.34 -3.13 -10.57
N GLY A 25 7.97 -3.58 -11.77
CA GLY A 25 8.33 -4.89 -12.30
C GLY A 25 7.32 -5.35 -13.36
N ALA A 26 7.61 -6.46 -14.04
CA ALA A 26 6.76 -7.00 -15.09
C ALA A 26 5.31 -7.27 -14.61
N ARG A 27 4.33 -7.21 -15.52
CA ARG A 27 2.93 -7.54 -15.20
C ARG A 27 2.83 -9.00 -14.73
N GLN A 28 1.87 -9.29 -13.84
CA GLN A 28 1.56 -10.64 -13.32
C GLN A 28 2.64 -11.35 -12.48
N VAL A 29 3.71 -10.66 -12.05
CA VAL A 29 4.77 -11.24 -11.18
C VAL A 29 4.44 -11.29 -9.68
N GLY A 30 3.18 -11.12 -9.28
CA GLY A 30 2.77 -11.22 -7.88
C GLY A 30 2.99 -9.99 -6.99
N LYS A 31 3.28 -8.81 -7.54
CA LYS A 31 3.50 -7.57 -6.75
C LYS A 31 2.33 -7.23 -5.82
N THR A 32 1.10 -7.29 -6.33
CA THR A 32 -0.13 -7.02 -5.55
C THR A 32 -0.28 -8.02 -4.40
N TYR A 33 0.05 -9.29 -4.65
CA TYR A 33 0.00 -10.33 -3.63
C TYR A 33 1.00 -10.05 -2.51
N LEU A 34 2.25 -9.76 -2.86
CA LEU A 34 3.30 -9.43 -1.89
C LEU A 34 2.89 -8.28 -0.97
N ILE A 35 2.33 -7.20 -1.51
CA ILE A 35 1.94 -6.03 -0.72
C ILE A 35 0.72 -6.28 0.15
N LYS A 36 -0.29 -7.01 -0.34
CA LYS A 36 -1.43 -7.40 0.49
C LYS A 36 -1.00 -8.33 1.62
N ALA A 37 -0.14 -9.31 1.35
CA ALA A 37 0.38 -10.24 2.35
C ALA A 37 1.23 -9.50 3.42
N PHE A 38 2.13 -8.62 2.99
CA PHE A 38 2.94 -7.79 3.88
C PHE A 38 2.07 -6.87 4.73
N GLY A 39 1.11 -6.15 4.12
CA GLY A 39 0.18 -5.27 4.84
C GLY A 39 -0.60 -6.01 5.93
N LYS A 40 -1.18 -7.16 5.61
CA LYS A 40 -1.93 -8.00 6.55
C LYS A 40 -1.09 -8.55 7.70
N LYS A 41 0.17 -8.92 7.42
CA LYS A 41 1.05 -9.57 8.40
C LYS A 41 1.77 -8.57 9.30
N GLU A 42 2.11 -7.40 8.78
CA GLU A 42 3.02 -6.46 9.45
C GLU A 42 2.32 -5.25 10.07
N TYR A 43 1.02 -5.04 9.79
CA TYR A 43 0.22 -3.93 10.31
C TYR A 43 -1.14 -4.41 10.80
N SER A 44 -1.60 -3.88 11.94
CA SER A 44 -2.94 -4.18 12.46
C SER A 44 -4.04 -3.69 11.52
N ASN A 45 -3.81 -2.57 10.83
CA ASN A 45 -4.73 -1.97 9.88
C ASN A 45 -3.99 -1.67 8.57
N PHE A 46 -4.60 -2.03 7.44
CA PHE A 46 -4.11 -1.63 6.11
C PHE A 46 -5.30 -1.39 5.19
N ILE A 47 -5.17 -0.42 4.28
CA ILE A 47 -6.17 -0.10 3.26
C ILE A 47 -5.53 -0.28 1.90
N SER A 48 -6.23 -0.95 0.98
CA SER A 48 -5.80 -1.11 -0.41
C SER A 48 -6.74 -0.33 -1.31
N LEU A 49 -6.22 0.68 -2.00
CA LEU A 49 -6.98 1.42 -3.02
C LEU A 49 -6.57 0.94 -4.41
N ASN A 50 -7.57 0.58 -5.24
CA ASN A 50 -7.35 0.17 -6.61
C ASN A 50 -8.11 1.07 -7.58
N PHE A 51 -7.42 2.11 -8.06
CA PHE A 51 -7.97 3.10 -8.99
C PHE A 51 -8.36 2.53 -10.36
N GLU A 52 -7.81 1.37 -10.75
CA GLU A 52 -8.22 0.70 -12.00
C GLU A 52 -9.58 0.01 -11.85
N GLN A 53 -9.86 -0.54 -10.67
CA GLN A 53 -11.11 -1.27 -10.39
C GLN A 53 -12.27 -0.34 -10.04
N ASP A 54 -12.05 0.67 -9.21
CA ASP A 54 -13.07 1.65 -8.88
C ASP A 54 -12.57 3.06 -9.18
N LYS A 55 -13.02 3.58 -10.32
CA LYS A 55 -12.68 4.93 -10.77
C LYS A 55 -13.15 5.99 -9.78
N ARG A 56 -14.19 5.75 -8.96
CA ARG A 56 -14.73 6.75 -8.01
C ARG A 56 -13.82 7.03 -6.83
N ILE A 57 -12.79 6.19 -6.60
CA ILE A 57 -11.81 6.39 -5.51
C ILE A 57 -11.16 7.77 -5.57
N HIS A 58 -11.00 8.39 -6.76
CA HIS A 58 -10.46 9.76 -6.87
C HIS A 58 -11.24 10.78 -6.03
N THR A 59 -12.55 10.59 -5.87
CA THR A 59 -13.42 11.50 -5.11
C THR A 59 -13.09 11.55 -3.62
N LEU A 60 -12.38 10.55 -3.09
CA LEU A 60 -11.89 10.57 -1.70
C LEU A 60 -10.92 11.72 -1.46
N PHE A 61 -10.17 12.12 -2.50
CA PHE A 61 -9.09 13.10 -2.42
C PHE A 61 -9.51 14.53 -2.83
N GLU A 62 -10.73 14.72 -3.34
CA GLU A 62 -11.20 16.02 -3.84
C GLU A 62 -11.42 17.05 -2.74
N LYS A 63 -11.92 16.63 -1.57
CA LYS A 63 -12.23 17.55 -0.47
C LYS A 63 -11.02 17.86 0.41
N SER A 64 -10.15 16.87 0.64
CA SER A 64 -8.97 17.02 1.46
C SER A 64 -7.97 15.90 1.18
N LEU A 65 -6.68 16.23 1.30
CA LEU A 65 -5.57 15.27 1.24
C LEU A 65 -5.13 14.79 2.64
N SER A 66 -5.80 15.24 3.70
CA SER A 66 -5.53 14.81 5.08
C SER A 66 -5.85 13.31 5.22
N PRO A 67 -4.87 12.48 5.66
CA PRO A 67 -5.08 11.05 5.88
C PRO A 67 -6.20 10.75 6.87
N GLU A 68 -6.37 11.60 7.90
CA GLU A 68 -7.40 11.44 8.92
C GLU A 68 -8.80 11.46 8.29
N ILE A 69 -9.05 12.43 7.40
CA ILE A 69 -10.32 12.59 6.69
C ILE A 69 -10.54 11.45 5.68
N ILE A 70 -9.48 11.00 5.02
CA ILE A 70 -9.54 9.92 4.02
C ILE A 70 -9.86 8.58 4.68
N ILE A 71 -9.33 8.34 5.89
CA ILE A 71 -9.55 7.08 6.63
C ILE A 71 -10.90 7.06 7.35
N GLU A 72 -11.39 8.20 7.84
CA GLU A 72 -12.69 8.31 8.52
C GLU A 72 -13.88 8.03 7.60
N LYS A 73 -13.74 8.39 6.31
CA LYS A 73 -14.63 7.91 5.24
C LYS A 73 -14.36 6.42 5.02
N ARG A 74 -14.88 5.59 5.93
CA ARG A 74 -14.79 4.13 5.84
C ARG A 74 -15.20 3.68 4.44
N VAL A 75 -14.26 3.07 3.74
CA VAL A 75 -14.49 2.13 2.64
C VAL A 75 -15.17 0.90 3.20
#